data_AF-A0A849X4G4-F1
#
_entry.id   AF-A0A849X4G4-F1
#
_cell.length_a   1.000
_cell.length_b   1.000
_cell.length_c   1.000
_cell.angle_alpha   90.00
_cell.angle_beta   90.00
_cell.angle_gamma   90.00
#
_symmetry.space_group_name_H-M   'P 1'
#
loop_
_entity.id
_entity.type
_entity.pdbx_description
1 polymer ?
#
loop_
_entity_poly.entity_id
_entity_poly.type
_entity_poly.pdbx_seq_one_letter_code
_entity_poly.pdbx_strand_id
1 'polypeptide(L)'
;MRSLYAFDFDGTLAPISPDPASASASATTLDLIRALAGLAPVLVVSGRSVRDLKRRIAIKGIHLIGNHGLEGVLSRKKSVDTARASRSKWIRQLASF
;
A
#
# COMPACT_ATOMS: atom_id res chain seq x y z
N MET A 1 11.84 -23.30 -9.10
CA MET A 1 11.48 -22.37 -8.01
C MET A 1 10.63 -21.25 -8.59
N ARG A 2 9.60 -20.76 -7.87
CA ARG A 2 8.79 -19.60 -8.28
C ARG A 2 9.18 -18.40 -7.43
N SER A 3 9.58 -17.31 -8.06
CA SER A 3 9.93 -16.06 -7.37
C SER A 3 8.68 -15.22 -7.08
N LEU A 4 8.69 -14.50 -5.96
CA LEU A 4 7.75 -13.43 -5.63
C LEU A 4 8.48 -12.10 -5.77
N TYR A 5 7.88 -11.14 -6.48
CA TYR A 5 8.41 -9.78 -6.56
C TYR A 5 7.60 -8.86 -5.67
N ALA A 6 8.23 -8.37 -4.60
CA ALA A 6 7.61 -7.45 -3.65
C ALA A 6 8.25 -6.06 -3.75
N PHE A 7 7.43 -5.03 -3.87
CA PHE A 7 7.88 -3.64 -4.01
C PHE A 7 7.28 -2.76 -2.92
N ASP A 8 8.06 -1.79 -2.45
CA ASP A 8 7.50 -0.61 -1.82
C ASP A 8 6.86 0.33 -2.86
N PHE A 9 6.04 1.30 -2.45
CA PHE A 9 5.42 2.27 -3.35
C PHE A 9 6.15 3.62 -3.38
N ASP A 10 6.14 4.37 -2.27
CA ASP A 10 6.66 5.74 -2.23
C ASP A 10 8.19 5.76 -2.18
N GLY A 11 8.82 6.42 -3.14
CA GLY A 11 10.27 6.38 -3.33
C GLY A 11 10.78 5.13 -4.04
N THR A 12 9.90 4.19 -4.42
CA THR A 12 10.27 2.98 -5.18
C THR A 12 9.53 2.92 -6.53
N LEU A 13 8.21 2.70 -6.52
CA LEU A 13 7.39 2.69 -7.74
C LEU A 13 6.92 4.09 -8.14
N ALA A 14 6.74 4.97 -7.15
CA ALA A 14 6.47 6.38 -7.33
C ALA A 14 7.65 7.20 -6.80
N PRO A 15 8.10 8.26 -7.48
CA PRO A 15 9.10 9.15 -6.92
C PRO A 15 8.58 9.80 -5.63
N ILE A 16 9.50 10.13 -4.72
CA ILE A 16 9.16 10.89 -3.51
C ILE A 16 8.58 12.25 -3.92
N SER A 17 7.42 12.60 -3.39
CA SER A 17 6.76 13.89 -3.63
C SER A 17 6.64 14.69 -2.33
N PRO A 18 6.84 16.03 -2.36
CA PRO A 18 6.60 16.89 -1.21
C PRO A 18 5.12 16.91 -0.79
N ASP A 19 4.20 16.64 -1.73
CA ASP A 19 2.78 16.39 -1.41
C ASP A 19 2.48 14.88 -1.51
N PRO A 20 2.25 14.18 -0.37
CA PRO A 20 1.90 12.76 -0.38
C PRO A 20 0.64 12.41 -1.18
N ALA A 21 -0.29 13.35 -1.38
CA ALA A 21 -1.48 13.09 -2.18
C ALA A 21 -1.15 12.97 -3.68
N SER A 22 -0.12 13.68 -4.15
CA SER A 22 0.29 13.70 -5.56
C SER A 22 1.20 12.54 -5.99
N ALA A 23 1.81 11.78 -5.07
CA ALA A 23 2.80 10.75 -5.44
C ALA A 23 2.21 9.65 -6.32
N SER A 24 2.66 9.55 -7.57
CA SER A 24 2.14 8.59 -8.55
C SER A 24 3.27 7.88 -9.27
N ALA A 25 3.10 6.58 -9.52
CA ALA A 25 3.95 5.85 -10.44
C ALA A 25 3.73 6.38 -11.87
N SER A 26 4.79 6.39 -12.67
CA SER A 26 4.70 6.73 -14.09
C SER A 26 3.90 5.66 -14.85
N ALA A 27 3.30 6.01 -15.98
CA ALA A 27 2.64 5.04 -16.86
C ALA A 27 3.59 3.88 -17.24
N THR A 28 4.83 4.21 -17.60
CA THR A 28 5.87 3.23 -17.92
C THR A 28 6.12 2.25 -16.76
N THR A 29 6.22 2.75 -15.52
CA THR A 29 6.39 1.89 -14.34
C THR A 29 5.20 0.95 -14.15
N LEU A 30 3.97 1.46 -14.30
CA LEU A 30 2.76 0.65 -14.18
C LEU A 30 2.67 -0.41 -15.28
N ASP A 31 3.10 -0.09 -16.50
CA ASP A 31 3.13 -1.05 -17.61
C ASP A 31 4.13 -2.17 -17.37
N LEU A 32 5.31 -1.86 -16.82
CA LEU A 32 6.30 -2.87 -16.43
C LEU A 32 5.79 -3.76 -15.29
N ILE A 33 5.12 -3.19 -14.29
CA ILE A 33 4.50 -3.97 -13.21
C ILE A 33 3.39 -4.87 -13.75
N ARG A 34 2.59 -4.39 -14.71
CA ARG A 34 1.54 -5.19 -15.35
C ARG A 34 2.14 -6.35 -16.15
N ALA A 35 3.21 -6.09 -16.91
CA ALA A 35 3.92 -7.13 -17.65
C ALA A 35 4.52 -8.18 -16.68
N LEU A 36 5.17 -7.75 -15.60
CA LEU A 36 5.72 -8.63 -14.58
C LEU A 36 4.64 -9.48 -13.90
N ALA A 37 3.46 -8.90 -13.62
CA ALA A 37 2.34 -9.62 -13.03
C ALA A 37 1.78 -10.75 -13.94
N GLY A 38 2.03 -10.69 -15.26
CA GLY A 38 1.73 -11.78 -16.19
C GLY A 38 2.72 -12.95 -16.13
N LEU A 39 3.90 -12.74 -15.54
CA LEU A 39 5.00 -13.71 -15.50
C LEU A 39 5.23 -14.29 -14.11
N ALA A 40 4.99 -13.51 -13.06
CA ALA A 40 5.23 -13.89 -11.68
C ALA A 40 4.25 -13.22 -10.71
N PRO A 41 4.03 -13.79 -9.50
CA PRO A 41 3.33 -13.11 -8.43
C PRO A 41 4.00 -11.77 -8.08
N VAL A 42 3.20 -10.71 -8.02
CA VAL A 42 3.64 -9.37 -7.63
C VAL A 42 2.86 -8.90 -6.41
N LEU A 43 3.57 -8.30 -5.47
CA LEU A 43 3.04 -7.72 -4.24
C LEU A 43 3.54 -6.28 -4.09
N VAL A 44 2.65 -5.36 -3.75
CA VAL A 44 3.06 -4.03 -3.27
C VAL A 44 2.78 -3.91 -1.78
N VAL A 45 3.80 -3.54 -1.01
CA VAL A 45 3.75 -3.33 0.44
C VAL A 45 4.01 -1.86 0.71
N SER A 46 3.08 -1.14 1.33
CA SER A 46 3.25 0.31 1.55
C SER A 46 2.63 0.77 2.87
N GLY A 47 3.09 1.93 3.34
CA GLY A 47 2.43 2.69 4.41
C GLY A 47 1.06 3.23 4.02
N ARG A 48 0.78 3.37 2.71
CA ARG A 48 -0.53 3.80 2.21
C ARG A 48 -1.61 2.76 2.49
N SER A 49 -2.86 3.20 2.65
CA SER A 49 -4.01 2.28 2.73
C SER A 49 -4.17 1.46 1.44
N VAL A 50 -4.71 0.24 1.53
CA VAL A 50 -5.01 -0.58 0.34
C VAL A 50 -6.00 0.15 -0.59
N ARG A 51 -6.93 0.93 -0.02
CA ARG A 51 -7.87 1.75 -0.80
C ARG A 51 -7.14 2.80 -1.65
N ASP A 52 -6.08 3.42 -1.12
CA ASP A 52 -5.27 4.40 -1.85
C ASP A 52 -4.42 3.72 -2.93
N LEU A 53 -3.73 2.63 -2.58
CA LEU A 53 -2.94 1.84 -3.54
C LEU A 53 -3.78 1.35 -4.73
N LYS A 54 -5.02 0.88 -4.49
CA LYS A 54 -5.93 0.45 -5.56
C LYS A 54 -6.22 1.57 -6.57
N ARG A 55 -6.35 2.82 -6.11
CA ARG A 55 -6.57 3.98 -7.01
C ARG A 55 -5.32 4.34 -7.80
N ARG A 56 -4.15 4.28 -7.18
CA ARG A 56 -2.87 4.70 -7.80
C ARG A 56 -2.32 3.68 -8.78
N ILE A 57 -2.48 2.39 -8.49
CA ILE A 57 -1.87 1.32 -9.28
C ILE A 57 -2.85 0.81 -10.35
N ALA A 58 -4.12 0.58 -9.98
CA ALA A 58 -5.17 0.13 -10.90
C ALA A 58 -4.82 -1.09 -11.80
N ILE A 59 -3.91 -1.96 -11.35
CA ILE A 59 -3.53 -3.20 -12.04
C ILE A 59 -4.26 -4.38 -11.39
N LYS A 60 -4.88 -5.23 -12.21
CA LYS A 60 -5.50 -6.49 -11.76
C LYS A 60 -4.43 -7.57 -11.59
N GLY A 61 -4.66 -8.52 -10.69
CA GLY A 61 -3.79 -9.68 -10.52
C GLY A 61 -2.56 -9.47 -9.64
N ILE A 62 -2.36 -8.27 -9.07
CA ILE A 62 -1.34 -8.02 -8.06
C ILE A 62 -1.93 -8.06 -6.64
N HIS A 63 -1.10 -8.41 -5.68
CA HIS A 63 -1.44 -8.34 -4.26
C HIS A 63 -1.05 -6.98 -3.68
N LEU A 64 -1.83 -6.50 -2.70
CA LEU A 64 -1.59 -5.23 -2.01
C LEU A 64 -1.60 -5.45 -0.50
N ILE A 65 -0.61 -4.89 0.18
CA ILE A 65 -0.54 -4.75 1.62
C ILE A 65 -0.37 -3.27 1.93
N GLY A 66 -1.26 -2.74 2.78
CA GLY A 66 -1.30 -1.33 3.13
C GLY A 66 -1.20 -1.09 4.63
N ASN A 67 -1.10 0.19 5.02
CA ASN A 67 -0.95 0.63 6.41
C ASN A 67 0.16 -0.16 7.14
N HIS A 68 1.32 -0.31 6.49
CA HIS A 68 2.48 -1.02 7.03
C HIS A 68 2.19 -2.48 7.46
N GLY A 69 1.32 -3.19 6.74
CA GLY A 69 0.96 -4.58 7.06
C GLY A 69 -0.39 -4.75 7.75
N LEU A 70 -1.04 -3.66 8.17
CA LEU A 70 -2.32 -3.75 8.88
C LEU A 70 -3.50 -4.10 7.96
N GLU A 71 -3.41 -3.85 6.65
CA GLU A 71 -4.41 -4.16 5.63
C GLU A 71 -3.82 -5.07 4.55
N GLY A 72 -4.61 -5.99 4.00
CA GLY A 72 -4.24 -6.77 2.81
C GLY A 72 -4.52 -8.27 2.93
N VAL A 73 -3.99 -9.03 1.98
CA VAL A 73 -4.23 -10.48 1.83
C VAL A 73 -3.81 -11.33 3.03
N LEU A 74 -2.95 -10.81 3.91
CA LEU A 74 -2.48 -11.49 5.13
C LEU A 74 -2.98 -10.85 6.43
N SER A 75 -3.77 -9.77 6.33
CA SER A 75 -4.24 -9.04 7.52
C SER A 75 -5.36 -9.79 8.24
N ARG A 76 -5.32 -9.80 9.58
CA ARG A 76 -6.44 -10.29 10.39
C ARG A 76 -7.61 -9.32 10.22
N LYS A 77 -8.84 -9.84 10.04
CA LYS A 77 -10.04 -9.00 9.83
C LYS A 77 -10.22 -7.85 10.85
N LYS A 78 -9.74 -8.00 12.09
CA LYS A 78 -9.88 -7.00 13.16
C LYS A 78 -8.66 -6.07 13.36
N SER A 79 -7.55 -6.25 12.63
CA SER A 79 -6.31 -5.47 12.86
C SER A 79 -6.52 -3.97 12.65
N VAL A 80 -7.22 -3.62 11.58
CA VAL A 80 -7.48 -2.23 11.21
C VAL A 80 -8.39 -1.54 12.22
N ASP A 81 -9.44 -2.21 12.68
CA ASP A 81 -10.39 -1.61 13.62
C ASP A 81 -9.78 -1.42 15.00
N THR A 82 -8.97 -2.38 15.48
CA THR A 82 -8.19 -2.21 16.70
C THR A 82 -7.23 -1.02 16.58
N ALA A 83 -6.51 -0.90 15.45
CA ALA A 83 -5.61 0.23 15.21
C ALA A 83 -6.35 1.58 15.18
N ARG A 84 -7.53 1.63 14.55
CA ARG A 84 -8.40 2.82 14.55
C ARG A 84 -8.85 3.19 15.96
N ALA A 85 -9.29 2.21 16.75
CA ALA A 85 -9.72 2.44 18.13
C ALA A 85 -8.60 3.02 19.00
N SER A 86 -7.38 2.45 18.89
CA SER A 86 -6.18 2.95 19.58
C SER A 86 -5.85 4.38 19.16
N ARG A 87 -5.83 4.67 17.85
CA ARG A 87 -5.60 6.03 17.33
C ARG A 87 -6.61 7.02 17.88
N SER A 88 -7.91 6.70 17.84
CA SER A 88 -8.97 7.57 18.36
C SER A 88 -8.83 7.82 19.86
N LYS A 89 -8.40 6.81 20.64
CA LYS A 89 -8.12 7.00 22.06
C LYS A 89 -6.96 7.98 22.27
N TRP A 90 -5.86 7.82 21.55
CA TRP A 90 -4.70 8.71 21.68
C TRP A 90 -5.02 10.15 21.28
N ILE A 91 -5.76 10.36 20.19
CA ILE A 91 -6.19 11.71 19.78
C ILE A 91 -6.98 12.40 20.89
N ARG A 92 -7.92 11.69 21.54
CA ARG A 92 -8.67 12.25 22.67
C ARG A 92 -7.77 12.60 23.85
N GLN A 93 -6.78 11.76 24.16
CA GLN A 93 -5.82 12.03 25.24
C GLN A 93 -4.94 13.23 24.93
N LEU A 94 -4.47 13.36 23.69
CA LEU A 94 -3.64 14.50 23.27
C LEU A 94 -4.43 15.81 23.24
N ALA A 95 -5.73 15.76 22.93
CA ALA A 95 -6.60 16.94 22.93
C ALA A 95 -7.06 17.38 24.33
N SER A 96 -6.76 16.60 25.37
CA SER A 96 -7.04 16.96 26.78
C SER A 96 -5.84 17.58 27.50
N PHE A 97 -4.74 17.84 26.78
CA PHE A 97 -3.62 18.68 27.22
C PHE A 97 -3.75 20.07 26.58
#